data_AF-A0A3B8RMP9-F1
#
_entry.id   AF-A0A3B8RMP9-F1
#
_cell.length_a   1.000
_cell.length_b   1.000
_cell.length_c   1.000
_cell.angle_alpha   90.00
_cell.angle_beta   90.00
_cell.angle_gamma   90.00
#
_symmetry.space_group_name_H-M   'P 1'
#
loop_
_entity.id
_entity.type
_entity.pdbx_description
1 polymer ?
#
loop_
_entity_poly.entity_id
_entity_poly.type
_entity_poly.pdbx_seq_one_letter_code
_entity_poly.pdbx_strand_id
1 'polypeptide(L)'
;MPIRRPTAEQIQDVALSLGIRLTSEEAITYNELLQGNFDAYDAVDAMPDNLPHVRYPRLPGYRPFGDENKYGAWYVKTTIQGASSGKLLGKSVAIKDNVCVAGVAMMNGASTLEGYMPNVDATVVTRLLDAGATVVGKSVCEYY
;
A
#
# COMPACT_ATOMS: atom_id res chain seq x y z
N MET A 1 -12.38 5.81 1.91
CA MET A 1 -12.41 6.71 3.09
C MET A 1 -12.91 8.07 2.62
N PRO A 2 -14.04 8.54 3.16
CA PRO A 2 -14.62 9.79 2.71
C PRO A 2 -13.64 10.91 3.03
N ILE A 3 -13.56 11.89 2.14
CA ILE A 3 -12.67 13.02 2.35
C ILE A 3 -13.04 13.73 3.66
N ARG A 4 -12.03 14.14 4.42
CA ARG A 4 -12.27 15.02 5.55
C ARG A 4 -12.52 16.42 5.01
N ARG A 5 -13.73 16.94 5.19
CA ARG A 5 -14.12 18.27 4.72
C ARG A 5 -13.27 19.30 5.47
N PRO A 6 -12.64 20.26 4.78
CA PRO A 6 -11.79 21.25 5.41
C PRO A 6 -12.64 22.25 6.23
N THR A 7 -12.01 22.86 7.22
CA THR A 7 -12.57 24.06 7.87
C THR A 7 -12.29 25.30 7.01
N ALA A 8 -13.03 26.39 7.23
CA ALA A 8 -12.75 27.66 6.57
C ALA A 8 -11.32 28.17 6.85
N GLU A 9 -10.80 27.92 8.05
CA GLU A 9 -9.40 28.21 8.40
C GLU A 9 -8.42 27.41 7.52
N GLN A 10 -8.68 26.12 7.31
CA GLN A 10 -7.86 25.29 6.42
C GLN A 10 -7.95 25.74 4.95
N ILE A 11 -9.11 26.22 4.51
CA ILE A 11 -9.25 26.85 3.18
C ILE A 11 -8.38 28.11 3.08
N GLN A 12 -8.36 28.94 4.12
CA GLN A 12 -7.54 30.15 4.17
C GLN A 12 -6.05 29.82 4.18
N ASP A 13 -5.61 28.82 4.95
CA ASP A 13 -4.22 28.36 5.00
C ASP A 13 -3.75 27.86 3.62
N VAL A 14 -4.58 27.05 2.96
CA VAL A 14 -4.29 26.56 1.60
C VAL A 14 -4.23 27.71 0.61
N ALA A 15 -5.18 28.64 0.64
CA ALA A 15 -5.16 29.81 -0.23
C ALA A 15 -3.88 30.64 -0.04
N LEU A 16 -3.46 30.86 1.22
CA LEU A 16 -2.23 31.57 1.53
C LEU A 16 -0.99 30.84 1.00
N SER A 17 -0.95 29.51 1.11
CA SER A 17 0.14 28.69 0.56
C SER A 17 0.28 28.81 -0.96
N LEU A 18 -0.81 29.19 -1.65
CA LEU A 18 -0.86 29.45 -3.09
C LEU A 18 -0.68 30.94 -3.45
N GLY A 19 -0.43 31.80 -2.47
CA GLY A 19 -0.25 33.24 -2.65
C GLY A 19 -1.56 34.04 -2.75
N ILE A 20 -2.70 33.43 -2.43
CA ILE A 20 -4.02 34.06 -2.43
C ILE A 20 -4.38 34.45 -1.01
N ARG A 21 -4.75 35.71 -0.78
CA ARG A 21 -5.21 36.18 0.53
C ARG A 21 -6.73 36.24 0.54
N LEU A 22 -7.33 35.37 1.34
CA LEU A 22 -8.77 35.40 1.61
C LEU A 22 -9.03 36.03 2.97
N THR A 23 -10.09 36.82 3.09
CA THR A 23 -10.68 37.16 4.40
C THR A 23 -11.37 35.93 4.99
N SER A 24 -11.72 35.97 6.28
CA SER A 24 -12.49 34.89 6.92
C SER A 24 -13.85 34.68 6.24
N GLU A 25 -14.50 35.75 5.81
CA GLU A 25 -15.81 35.71 5.14
C GLU A 25 -15.70 35.09 3.73
N GLU A 26 -14.66 35.44 2.99
CA GLU A 26 -14.35 34.81 1.70
C GLU A 26 -14.05 33.32 1.89
N ALA A 27 -13.25 32.95 2.90
CA ALA A 27 -12.94 31.55 3.17
C ALA A 27 -14.19 30.71 3.52
N ILE A 28 -15.15 31.28 4.28
CA ILE A 28 -16.45 30.65 4.54
C ILE A 28 -17.22 30.47 3.23
N THR A 29 -17.29 31.53 2.42
CA THR A 29 -18.00 31.53 1.14
C THR A 29 -17.43 30.47 0.20
N TYR A 30 -16.11 30.40 0.07
CA TYR A 30 -15.44 29.37 -0.74
C TYR A 30 -15.68 27.96 -0.21
N ASN A 31 -15.70 27.77 1.12
CA ASN A 31 -16.00 26.48 1.71
C ASN A 31 -17.44 26.03 1.36
N GLU A 32 -18.41 26.92 1.37
CA GLU A 32 -19.79 26.64 0.95
C GLU A 32 -19.88 26.29 -0.54
N LEU A 33 -19.19 27.06 -1.40
CA LEU A 33 -19.16 26.83 -2.84
C LEU A 33 -18.53 25.47 -3.20
N LEU A 34 -17.54 25.01 -2.42
CA LEU A 34 -16.84 23.75 -2.64
C LEU A 34 -17.60 22.51 -2.15
N GLN A 35 -18.75 22.65 -1.46
CA GLN A 35 -19.49 21.49 -0.95
C GLN A 35 -19.88 20.51 -2.07
N GLY A 36 -20.36 21.02 -3.21
CA GLY A 36 -20.68 20.18 -4.37
C GLY A 36 -19.46 19.45 -4.95
N ASN A 37 -18.26 20.03 -4.85
CA ASN A 37 -17.03 19.34 -5.21
C ASN A 37 -16.72 18.21 -4.23
N PHE A 38 -16.91 18.43 -2.93
CA PHE A 38 -16.69 17.43 -1.89
C PHE A 38 -17.66 16.25 -2.02
N ASP A 39 -18.93 16.52 -2.34
CA ASP A 39 -19.93 15.48 -2.60
C ASP A 39 -19.52 14.58 -3.79
N ALA A 40 -18.84 15.12 -4.80
CA ALA A 40 -18.32 14.32 -5.90
C ALA A 40 -17.21 13.35 -5.45
N TYR A 41 -16.37 13.72 -4.48
CA TYR A 41 -15.41 12.79 -3.87
C TYR A 41 -16.11 11.71 -3.06
N ASP A 42 -17.20 12.04 -2.35
CA ASP A 42 -18.00 11.03 -1.64
C ASP A 42 -18.63 10.02 -2.59
N ALA A 43 -19.10 10.48 -3.75
CA ALA A 43 -19.64 9.60 -4.77
C ALA A 43 -18.57 8.62 -5.29
N VAL A 44 -17.33 9.08 -5.47
CA VAL A 44 -16.18 8.22 -5.85
C VAL A 44 -15.85 7.25 -4.73
N ASP A 45 -15.84 7.69 -3.47
CA ASP A 45 -15.52 6.83 -2.32
C ASP A 45 -16.58 5.74 -2.07
N ALA A 46 -17.83 6.00 -2.45
CA ALA A 46 -18.91 5.03 -2.40
C ALA A 46 -18.83 3.97 -3.51
N MET A 47 -17.97 4.14 -4.52
CA MET A 47 -17.77 3.14 -5.56
C MET A 47 -16.98 1.95 -5.02
N PRO A 48 -17.23 0.73 -5.53
CA PRO A 48 -16.47 -0.44 -5.11
C PRO A 48 -15.02 -0.36 -5.59
N ASP A 49 -14.11 -0.79 -4.73
CA ASP A 49 -12.71 -1.00 -5.09
C ASP A 49 -12.58 -2.21 -6.03
N ASN A 50 -12.18 -1.96 -7.28
CA ASN A 50 -11.99 -3.00 -8.30
C ASN A 50 -10.58 -3.62 -8.20
N LEU A 51 -10.27 -4.25 -7.07
CA LEU A 51 -8.95 -4.84 -6.81
C LEU A 51 -8.75 -6.20 -7.50
N PRO A 52 -7.51 -6.53 -7.90
CA PRO A 52 -7.19 -7.86 -8.43
C PRO A 52 -7.41 -8.95 -7.38
N HIS A 53 -7.90 -10.11 -7.82
CA HIS A 53 -8.17 -11.24 -6.93
C HIS A 53 -6.89 -11.91 -6.40
N VAL A 54 -6.82 -12.08 -5.09
CA VAL A 54 -5.73 -12.75 -4.38
C VAL A 54 -6.02 -14.26 -4.32
N ARG A 55 -5.37 -15.06 -5.19
CA ARG A 55 -5.73 -16.49 -5.38
C ARG A 55 -5.13 -17.47 -4.38
N TYR A 56 -3.88 -17.27 -4.00
CA TYR A 56 -3.12 -18.28 -3.24
C TYR A 56 -3.21 -18.05 -1.72
N PRO A 57 -3.49 -19.10 -0.91
CA PRO A 57 -3.48 -19.01 0.54
C PRO A 57 -2.12 -18.55 1.08
N ARG A 58 -2.14 -17.77 2.14
CA ARG A 58 -0.95 -17.13 2.70
C ARG A 58 -1.12 -16.83 4.17
N LEU A 59 0.01 -16.76 4.87
CA LEU A 59 0.09 -16.20 6.22
C LEU A 59 0.78 -14.83 6.15
N PRO A 60 0.53 -13.94 7.12
CA PRO A 60 1.13 -12.59 7.14
C PRO A 60 2.67 -12.58 7.20
N GLY A 61 3.26 -13.72 7.57
CA GLY A 61 4.68 -13.87 7.81
C GLY A 61 5.06 -13.41 9.21
N TYR A 62 6.36 -13.51 9.50
CA TYR A 62 6.95 -13.04 10.76
C TYR A 62 8.31 -12.40 10.48
N ARG A 63 8.74 -11.48 11.34
CA ARG A 63 10.08 -10.91 11.28
C ARG A 63 11.09 -11.91 11.88
N PRO A 64 12.06 -12.42 11.11
CA PRO A 64 13.08 -13.32 11.63
C PRO A 64 14.19 -12.57 12.37
N PHE A 65 14.80 -13.23 13.35
CA PHE A 65 15.90 -12.71 14.17
C PHE A 65 17.00 -13.75 14.34
N GLY A 66 18.18 -13.32 14.83
CA GLY A 66 19.31 -14.21 15.08
C GLY A 66 19.77 -14.94 13.82
N ASP A 67 20.00 -16.25 13.95
CA ASP A 67 20.52 -17.08 12.85
C ASP A 67 19.60 -17.14 11.63
N GLU A 68 18.28 -16.98 11.81
CA GLU A 68 17.33 -16.94 10.68
C GLU A 68 17.48 -15.70 9.80
N ASN A 69 18.13 -14.65 10.31
CA ASN A 69 18.38 -13.40 9.61
C ASN A 69 19.83 -12.92 9.79
N LYS A 70 20.79 -13.85 9.78
CA LYS A 70 22.23 -13.58 10.00
C LYS A 70 22.78 -12.42 9.18
N TYR A 71 22.26 -12.22 7.96
CA TYR A 71 22.73 -11.18 7.03
C TYR A 71 21.87 -9.91 7.03
N GLY A 72 20.82 -9.84 7.85
CA GLY A 72 19.86 -8.74 7.84
C GLY A 72 19.09 -8.60 6.53
N ALA A 73 19.09 -9.64 5.67
CA ALA A 73 18.52 -9.59 4.34
C ALA A 73 16.99 -9.78 4.30
N TRP A 74 16.39 -10.28 5.39
CA TRP A 74 14.95 -10.48 5.50
C TRP A 74 14.28 -9.34 6.25
N TYR A 75 13.21 -8.81 5.67
CA TYR A 75 12.25 -7.99 6.43
C TYR A 75 11.25 -8.91 7.14
N VAL A 76 10.59 -9.78 6.38
CA VAL A 76 9.70 -10.82 6.90
C VAL A 76 9.89 -12.12 6.13
N LYS A 77 9.75 -13.26 6.80
CA LYS A 77 9.64 -14.59 6.18
C LYS A 77 8.18 -15.00 6.15
N THR A 78 7.75 -15.61 5.05
CA THR A 78 6.43 -16.23 4.90
C THR A 78 6.57 -17.47 4.02
N THR A 79 5.48 -18.19 3.77
CA THR A 79 5.46 -19.25 2.76
C THR A 79 4.13 -19.19 2.04
N ILE A 80 4.18 -18.79 0.77
CA ILE A 80 3.02 -18.75 -0.12
C ILE A 80 3.32 -19.74 -1.25
N GLN A 81 2.59 -20.85 -1.26
CA GLN A 81 2.70 -21.84 -2.32
C GLN A 81 1.89 -21.37 -3.53
N GLY A 82 2.55 -21.33 -4.69
CA GLY A 82 1.91 -21.07 -5.98
C GLY A 82 1.13 -22.27 -6.51
N ALA A 83 0.91 -22.29 -7.82
CA ALA A 83 0.26 -23.40 -8.52
C ALA A 83 1.00 -24.72 -8.31
N SER A 84 0.26 -25.83 -8.31
CA SER A 84 0.81 -27.20 -8.21
C SER A 84 1.57 -27.66 -9.47
N SER A 85 1.67 -26.82 -10.49
CA SER A 85 2.40 -27.06 -11.73
C SER A 85 2.95 -25.76 -12.30
N GLY A 86 3.91 -25.85 -13.22
CA GLY A 86 4.47 -24.69 -13.93
C GLY A 86 6.00 -24.70 -13.98
N LYS A 87 6.56 -23.74 -14.71
CA LYS A 87 8.01 -23.67 -15.00
C LYS A 87 8.87 -23.40 -13.76
N LEU A 88 8.28 -22.87 -12.69
CA LEU A 88 8.96 -22.51 -11.45
C LEU A 88 8.59 -23.46 -10.29
N LEU A 89 7.92 -24.58 -10.57
CA LEU A 89 7.58 -25.57 -9.54
C LEU A 89 8.85 -26.01 -8.79
N GLY A 90 8.77 -25.97 -7.46
CA GLY A 90 9.90 -26.32 -6.57
C GLY A 90 10.98 -25.24 -6.47
N LYS A 91 10.78 -24.05 -7.05
CA LYS A 91 11.67 -22.90 -6.88
C LYS A 91 11.14 -21.95 -5.81
N SER A 92 12.04 -21.45 -4.97
CA SER A 92 11.75 -20.44 -3.96
C SER A 92 12.21 -19.06 -4.41
N VAL A 93 11.42 -18.04 -4.09
CA VAL A 93 11.74 -16.65 -4.45
C VAL A 93 11.51 -15.70 -3.27
N ALA A 94 12.47 -14.81 -3.04
CA ALA A 94 12.31 -13.66 -2.17
C ALA A 94 11.81 -12.47 -2.99
N ILE A 95 10.86 -11.70 -2.43
CA ILE A 95 10.29 -10.54 -3.11
C ILE A 95 10.89 -9.28 -2.49
N LYS A 96 11.49 -8.39 -3.29
CA LYS A 96 12.02 -7.11 -2.80
C LYS A 96 10.94 -6.36 -2.02
N ASP A 97 11.30 -5.75 -0.90
CA ASP A 97 10.29 -5.27 0.04
C ASP A 97 9.36 -4.19 -0.54
N ASN A 98 9.84 -3.41 -1.49
CA ASN A 98 9.06 -2.41 -2.22
C ASN A 98 8.01 -2.98 -3.22
N VAL A 99 7.95 -4.30 -3.37
CA VAL A 99 6.96 -4.99 -4.21
C VAL A 99 5.84 -5.55 -3.32
N CYS A 100 4.60 -5.18 -3.63
CA CYS A 100 3.42 -5.60 -2.88
C CYS A 100 3.20 -7.13 -2.97
N VAL A 101 2.96 -7.74 -1.82
CA VAL A 101 2.48 -9.12 -1.67
C VAL A 101 1.28 -9.05 -0.74
N ALA A 102 0.08 -9.34 -1.23
CA ALA A 102 -1.15 -9.11 -0.47
C ALA A 102 -1.10 -9.83 0.88
N GLY A 103 -1.46 -9.14 1.96
CA GLY A 103 -1.50 -9.68 3.32
C GLY A 103 -0.13 -9.87 3.99
N VAL A 104 0.98 -9.52 3.33
CA VAL A 104 2.34 -9.64 3.90
C VAL A 104 2.92 -8.25 4.10
N ALA A 105 3.37 -7.95 5.32
CA ALA A 105 3.89 -6.63 5.67
C ALA A 105 5.01 -6.17 4.72
N MET A 106 5.10 -4.86 4.50
CA MET A 106 6.22 -4.21 3.82
C MET A 106 6.51 -2.84 4.42
N MET A 107 7.75 -2.36 4.29
CA MET A 107 8.16 -1.01 4.70
C MET A 107 9.01 -0.27 3.66
N ASN A 108 9.38 -0.90 2.54
CA ASN A 108 10.26 -0.31 1.51
C ASN A 108 11.55 0.30 2.11
N GLY A 109 12.16 -0.42 3.06
CA GLY A 109 13.38 0.05 3.73
C GLY A 109 13.22 1.30 4.59
N ALA A 110 12.00 1.81 4.78
CA ALA A 110 11.77 3.12 5.37
C ALA A 110 10.69 3.14 6.45
N SER A 111 10.97 3.92 7.50
CA SER A 111 10.07 4.06 8.65
C SER A 111 8.71 4.65 8.31
N THR A 112 8.59 5.44 7.23
CA THR A 112 7.32 6.05 6.82
C THR A 112 6.30 5.06 6.27
N LEU A 113 6.73 3.88 5.80
CA LEU A 113 5.84 2.80 5.35
C LEU A 113 5.84 1.62 6.34
N GLU A 114 6.53 1.71 7.48
CA GLU A 114 6.51 0.65 8.47
C GLU A 114 5.08 0.41 8.99
N GLY A 115 4.67 -0.86 8.99
CA GLY A 115 3.31 -1.27 9.38
C GLY A 115 2.32 -1.35 8.22
N TYR A 116 2.71 -0.95 7.00
CA TYR A 116 1.84 -1.11 5.83
C TYR A 116 1.71 -2.58 5.42
N MET A 117 0.47 -3.00 5.20
CA MET A 117 0.13 -4.32 4.68
C MET A 117 -0.71 -4.15 3.40
N PRO A 118 -0.14 -4.42 2.21
CA PRO A 118 -0.87 -4.28 0.96
C PRO A 118 -2.00 -5.30 0.87
N ASN A 119 -3.08 -4.91 0.19
CA ASN A 119 -4.24 -5.77 -0.10
C ASN A 119 -4.18 -6.42 -1.50
N VAL A 120 -3.12 -6.15 -2.27
CA VAL A 120 -2.93 -6.65 -3.64
C VAL A 120 -1.56 -7.30 -3.82
N ASP A 121 -1.52 -8.31 -4.68
CA ASP A 121 -0.26 -8.82 -5.23
C ASP A 121 0.18 -7.92 -6.38
N ALA A 122 1.45 -7.55 -6.41
CA ALA A 122 2.03 -6.98 -7.63
C ALA A 122 1.94 -8.01 -8.76
N THR A 123 1.78 -7.54 -10.00
CA THR A 123 1.64 -8.41 -11.20
C THR A 123 2.74 -9.48 -11.28
N VAL A 124 3.98 -9.17 -10.92
CA VAL A 124 5.09 -10.13 -10.92
C VAL A 124 4.90 -11.24 -9.88
N VAL A 125 4.37 -10.92 -8.70
CA VAL A 125 4.08 -11.90 -7.64
C VAL A 125 3.01 -12.87 -8.12
N THR A 126 1.93 -12.35 -8.72
CA THR A 126 0.89 -13.17 -9.34
C THR A 126 1.46 -14.12 -10.38
N ARG A 127 2.30 -13.62 -11.31
CA ARG A 127 2.92 -14.44 -12.37
C ARG A 127 3.88 -15.50 -11.82
N LEU A 128 4.64 -15.19 -10.77
CA LEU A 128 5.53 -16.13 -10.10
C LEU A 128 4.74 -17.29 -9.47
N LEU A 129 3.68 -16.96 -8.72
CA LEU A 129 2.81 -17.95 -8.08
C LEU A 129 2.07 -18.79 -9.13
N ASP A 130 1.56 -18.18 -10.20
CA ASP A 130 0.92 -18.91 -11.32
C ASP A 130 1.87 -19.88 -12.02
N ALA A 131 3.15 -19.55 -12.09
CA ALA A 131 4.18 -20.41 -12.65
C ALA A 131 4.68 -21.48 -11.67
N GLY A 132 4.10 -21.56 -10.47
CA GLY A 132 4.39 -22.59 -9.46
C GLY A 132 5.51 -22.26 -8.47
N ALA A 133 6.00 -21.02 -8.42
CA ALA A 133 7.02 -20.62 -7.45
C ALA A 133 6.46 -20.56 -6.02
N THR A 134 7.33 -20.75 -5.03
CA THR A 134 7.02 -20.49 -3.62
C THR A 134 7.63 -19.16 -3.19
N VAL A 135 6.81 -18.21 -2.75
CA VAL A 135 7.30 -16.97 -2.14
C VAL A 135 7.68 -17.25 -0.69
N VAL A 136 8.94 -17.00 -0.32
CA VAL A 136 9.48 -17.32 1.01
C VAL A 136 9.66 -16.12 1.94
N GLY A 137 9.33 -14.92 1.47
CA GLY A 137 9.48 -13.71 2.28
C GLY A 137 9.70 -12.44 1.47
N LYS A 138 9.87 -11.35 2.22
CA LYS A 138 10.24 -10.04 1.71
C LYS A 138 11.71 -9.78 2.04
N SER A 139 12.51 -9.48 1.02
CA SER A 139 13.91 -9.11 1.20
C SER A 139 14.03 -7.60 1.41
N VAL A 140 14.86 -7.18 2.37
CA VAL A 140 15.16 -5.78 2.66
C VAL A 140 15.61 -5.03 1.40
N CYS A 141 15.33 -3.73 1.34
CA CYS A 141 15.88 -2.81 0.36
C CYS A 141 16.27 -1.49 1.04
N GLU A 142 17.02 -0.66 0.32
CA GLU A 142 17.44 0.68 0.78
C GLU A 142 16.26 1.58 1.13
N TYR A 143 16.55 2.63 1.89
CA TYR A 143 15.65 3.75 2.14
C TYR A 143 15.45 4.53 0.83
N TYR A 144 14.18 4.71 0.41
CA TYR A 144 13.72 5.22 -0.91
C TYR A 144 14.75 5.89 -1.82
#